data_AF-A0A1M7PFQ5-F1
#
_entry.id   AF-A0A1M7PFQ5-F1
#
_cell.length_a   1.000
_cell.length_b   1.000
_cell.length_c   1.000
_cell.angle_alpha   90.00
_cell.angle_beta   90.00
_cell.angle_gamma   90.00
#
_symmetry.space_group_name_H-M   'P 1'
#
loop_
_entity.id
_entity.type
_entity.pdbx_description
1 polymer ?
#
loop_
_entity_poly.entity_id
_entity_poly.type
_entity_poly.pdbx_seq_one_letter_code
_entity_poly.pdbx_strand_id
1 'polypeptide(L)'
;MSPTPLSPEGPDDEPAPIEARALQELLVLDEDGSGVSLTRLAKRLEVRVSVLIRLYTQMSDARIGDAVGPGWVRLQVDEAGQWRAFATDAARRLT
;
A
#
# COMPACT_ATOMS: atom_id res chain seq x y z
N MET A 1 -42.28 18.17 -21.08
CA MET A 1 -40.90 17.67 -21.24
C MET A 1 -40.18 17.95 -19.93
N SER A 2 -39.99 16.93 -19.11
CA SER A 2 -39.21 17.06 -17.88
C SER A 2 -37.81 16.54 -18.16
N PRO A 3 -36.73 17.27 -17.82
CA PRO A 3 -35.39 16.72 -17.95
C PRO A 3 -35.22 15.60 -16.91
N THR A 4 -34.83 14.42 -17.39
CA THR A 4 -34.35 13.32 -16.56
C THR A 4 -33.13 13.81 -15.77
N PRO A 5 -33.05 13.61 -14.44
CA PRO A 5 -31.83 13.90 -13.73
C PRO A 5 -30.73 12.93 -14.21
N LEU A 6 -29.55 13.48 -14.53
CA LEU A 6 -28.33 12.69 -14.72
C LEU A 6 -28.13 11.84 -13.46
N SER A 7 -28.15 10.52 -13.63
CA SER A 7 -27.68 9.59 -12.61
C SER A 7 -26.25 9.96 -12.23
N PRO A 8 -25.87 9.92 -10.94
CA PRO A 8 -24.48 10.13 -10.56
C PRO A 8 -23.63 9.06 -11.23
N GLU A 9 -22.55 9.50 -11.87
CA GLU A 9 -21.51 8.65 -12.44
C GLU A 9 -21.04 7.63 -11.39
N GLY A 10 -20.70 6.42 -11.82
CA GLY A 10 -20.44 5.28 -10.94
C GLY A 10 -19.23 5.46 -10.00
N PRO A 11 -18.98 4.49 -9.09
CA PRO A 11 -17.89 4.55 -8.09
C PRO A 11 -16.45 4.52 -8.67
N ASP A 12 -16.30 4.57 -10.00
CA ASP A 12 -15.02 4.35 -10.67
C ASP A 12 -14.08 5.58 -10.66
N ASP A 13 -14.58 6.76 -10.25
CA ASP A 13 -13.79 8.00 -10.09
C ASP A 13 -13.39 8.31 -8.63
N GLU A 14 -13.85 7.52 -7.65
CA GLU A 14 -13.39 7.70 -6.26
C GLU A 14 -11.97 7.14 -6.15
N PRO A 15 -10.98 7.95 -5.68
CA PRO A 15 -9.63 7.45 -5.54
C PRO A 15 -9.63 6.25 -4.59
N ALA A 16 -9.11 5.12 -5.07
CA ALA A 16 -9.04 3.89 -4.28
C ALA A 16 -8.44 4.16 -2.88
N PRO A 17 -8.88 3.42 -1.84
CA PRO A 17 -8.35 3.57 -0.49
C PRO A 17 -6.82 3.57 -0.48
N ILE A 18 -6.23 4.40 0.38
CA ILE A 18 -4.78 4.58 0.43
C ILE A 18 -4.04 3.26 0.62
N GLU A 19 -4.66 2.31 1.33
CA GLU A 19 -4.18 0.95 1.54
C GLU A 19 -3.98 0.20 0.21
N ALA A 20 -5.02 0.17 -0.62
CA ALA A 20 -5.00 -0.52 -1.90
C ALA A 20 -3.98 0.12 -2.85
N ARG A 21 -3.94 1.46 -2.89
CA ARG A 21 -2.97 2.22 -3.69
C ARG A 21 -1.53 1.97 -3.24
N ALA A 22 -1.29 1.94 -1.93
CA ALA A 22 0.04 1.68 -1.38
C ALA A 22 0.52 0.27 -1.71
N LEU A 23 -0.34 -0.74 -1.55
CA LEU A 23 -0.01 -2.13 -1.89
C LEU A 23 0.25 -2.30 -3.39
N GLN A 24 -0.61 -1.71 -4.24
CA GLN A 24 -0.42 -1.75 -5.70
C GLN A 24 0.90 -1.09 -6.11
N GLU A 25 1.21 0.08 -5.56
CA GLU A 25 2.45 0.78 -5.87
C GLU A 25 3.69 -0.01 -5.41
N LEU A 26 3.61 -0.67 -4.26
CA LEU A 26 4.67 -1.58 -3.81
C LEU A 26 4.84 -2.76 -4.75
N LEU A 27 3.76 -3.42 -5.17
CA LEU A 27 3.80 -4.55 -6.11
C LEU A 27 4.43 -4.15 -7.46
N VAL A 28 4.09 -2.98 -7.98
CA VAL A 28 4.65 -2.44 -9.23
C VAL A 28 6.14 -2.12 -9.09
N LEU A 29 6.56 -1.53 -7.97
CA LEU A 29 7.95 -1.08 -7.80
C LEU A 29 8.90 -2.17 -7.28
N ASP A 30 8.36 -3.21 -6.65
CA ASP A 30 9.10 -4.36 -6.12
C ASP A 30 9.05 -5.57 -7.08
N GLU A 31 9.11 -5.33 -8.39
CA GLU A 31 9.05 -6.37 -9.43
C GLU A 31 10.14 -7.44 -9.20
N ASP A 32 11.37 -7.00 -8.91
CA ASP A 32 12.54 -7.88 -8.71
C ASP A 32 12.66 -8.42 -7.26
N GLY A 33 11.75 -8.06 -6.35
CA GLY A 33 11.80 -8.47 -4.94
C GLY A 33 12.96 -7.88 -4.13
N SER A 34 13.62 -6.82 -4.63
CA SER A 34 14.75 -6.14 -3.97
C SER A 34 14.34 -5.16 -2.86
N GLY A 35 13.03 -4.97 -2.69
CA GLY A 35 12.44 -4.03 -1.74
C GLY A 35 12.57 -2.59 -2.18
N VAL A 36 11.57 -1.79 -1.82
CA VAL A 36 11.44 -0.39 -2.23
C VAL A 36 11.59 0.50 -1.01
N SER A 37 12.42 1.54 -1.13
CA SER A 37 12.57 2.56 -0.08
C SER A 37 11.22 3.22 0.25
N LEU A 38 10.94 3.38 1.56
CA LEU A 38 9.74 4.08 2.01
C LEU A 38 9.73 5.56 1.59
N THR A 39 10.88 6.21 1.42
CA THR A 39 10.93 7.60 0.94
C THR A 39 10.48 7.71 -0.52
N ARG A 40 10.82 6.71 -1.36
CA ARG A 40 10.35 6.61 -2.75
C ARG A 40 8.84 6.39 -2.82
N LEU A 41 8.33 5.45 -2.01
CA LEU A 41 6.89 5.17 -1.94
C LEU A 41 6.11 6.39 -1.42
N ALA A 42 6.58 7.02 -0.34
CA ALA A 42 5.96 8.20 0.24
C ALA A 42 5.86 9.35 -0.77
N LYS A 43 6.92 9.56 -1.55
CA LYS A 43 6.95 10.58 -2.61
C LYS A 43 5.92 10.29 -3.72
N ARG A 44 5.76 9.04 -4.15
CA ARG A 44 4.84 8.66 -5.24
C ARG A 44 3.38 8.64 -4.81
N LEU A 45 3.13 8.29 -3.55
CA LEU A 45 1.79 8.25 -2.97
C LEU A 45 1.36 9.58 -2.33
N GLU A 46 2.25 10.59 -2.33
CA GLU A 46 2.02 11.91 -1.74
C GLU A 46 1.64 11.87 -0.25
N VAL A 47 2.23 10.94 0.51
CA VAL A 47 2.01 10.76 1.95
C VAL A 47 3.30 10.89 2.75
N ARG A 48 3.19 11.01 4.08
CA ARG A 48 4.36 11.00 4.96
C ARG A 48 4.87 9.56 5.16
N VAL A 49 6.19 9.41 5.35
CA VAL A 49 6.81 8.10 5.64
C VAL A 49 6.19 7.43 6.87
N SER A 50 5.87 8.19 7.92
CA SER A 50 5.21 7.66 9.12
C SER A 50 3.83 7.06 8.85
N VAL A 51 3.10 7.58 7.85
CA VAL A 51 1.82 7.02 7.41
C VAL A 51 2.08 5.66 6.75
N LEU A 52 3.07 5.56 5.86
CA LEU A 52 3.42 4.28 5.23
C LEU A 52 3.92 3.24 6.22
N ILE A 53 4.71 3.62 7.23
CA ILE A 53 5.12 2.69 8.29
C ILE A 53 3.86 2.13 8.97
N ARG A 54 2.93 2.99 9.39
CA ARG A 54 1.71 2.53 10.05
C ARG A 54 0.83 1.65 9.15
N LEU A 55 0.70 2.00 7.87
CA LEU A 55 -0.07 1.22 6.90
C LEU A 55 0.57 -0.15 6.65
N TYR A 56 1.86 -0.19 6.34
CA TYR A 56 2.55 -1.43 6.05
C TYR A 56 2.75 -2.33 7.27
N THR A 57 2.84 -1.78 8.48
CA THR A 57 2.80 -2.60 9.70
C THR A 57 1.43 -3.27 9.90
N GLN A 58 0.33 -2.65 9.48
CA GLN A 58 -1.00 -3.30 9.52
C GLN A 58 -1.15 -4.37 8.43
N MET A 59 -0.44 -4.23 7.31
CA MET A 59 -0.44 -5.19 6.21
C MET A 59 0.60 -6.30 6.36
N SER A 60 1.51 -6.19 7.32
CA SER A 60 2.54 -7.21 7.56
C SER A 60 1.99 -8.36 8.39
N ASP A 61 2.86 -9.29 8.74
CA ASP A 61 2.61 -10.36 9.71
C ASP A 61 2.90 -9.90 11.16
N ALA A 62 3.14 -8.59 11.37
CA ALA A 62 3.32 -8.05 12.70
C ALA A 62 2.04 -8.23 13.52
N ARG A 63 2.21 -8.67 14.76
CA ARG A 63 1.11 -8.78 15.73
C ARG A 63 0.87 -7.42 16.39
N ILE A 64 -0.32 -6.86 16.20
CA ILE A 64 -0.76 -5.62 16.84
C ILE A 64 -1.93 -5.97 17.77
N GLY A 65 -1.68 -5.96 19.08
CA GLY A 65 -2.63 -6.51 20.05
C GLY A 65 -2.83 -8.01 19.81
N ASP A 66 -4.09 -8.44 19.64
CA ASP A 66 -4.42 -9.84 19.38
C ASP A 66 -4.47 -10.20 17.89
N ALA A 67 -4.49 -9.19 17.01
CA ALA A 67 -4.59 -9.36 15.57
C ALA A 67 -3.21 -9.51 14.92
N VAL A 68 -3.13 -10.42 13.95
CA VAL A 68 -2.00 -10.55 13.02
C VAL A 68 -2.48 -10.02 11.68
N GLY A 69 -1.70 -9.12 11.07
CA GLY A 69 -2.02 -8.64 9.74
C GLY A 69 -1.91 -9.74 8.67
N PRO A 70 -2.31 -9.46 7.43
CA PRO A 70 -2.42 -10.46 6.37
C PRO A 70 -1.08 -10.97 5.83
N GLY A 71 0.07 -10.43 6.28
CA GLY A 71 1.39 -10.87 5.83
C GLY A 71 1.72 -10.48 4.40
N TRP A 72 1.09 -9.43 3.86
CA TRP A 72 1.29 -8.92 2.50
C TRP A 72 2.59 -8.12 2.33
N VAL A 73 3.04 -7.45 3.39
CA VAL A 73 4.22 -6.58 3.34
C VAL A 73 5.23 -6.98 4.41
N ARG A 74 6.52 -6.97 4.05
CA ARG A 74 7.61 -7.05 5.03
C ARG A 74 8.33 -5.70 5.09
N LEU A 75 8.60 -5.21 6.29
CA LEU A 75 9.39 -4.00 6.50
C LEU A 75 10.78 -4.39 7.04
N GLN A 76 11.82 -3.73 6.54
CA GLN A 76 13.18 -3.89 7.01
C GLN A 76 13.90 -2.55 7.01
N VAL A 77 14.78 -2.35 7.97
CA VAL A 77 15.76 -1.25 7.96
C VAL A 77 17.06 -1.80 7.41
N ASP A 78 17.62 -1.14 6.39
CA ASP A 78 18.93 -1.50 5.85
C ASP A 78 20.09 -0.99 6.71
N GLU A 79 21.32 -1.35 6.33
CA GLU A 79 22.54 -0.99 7.07
C GLU A 79 22.76 0.54 7.16
N ALA A 80 22.19 1.31 6.25
CA ALA A 80 22.25 2.77 6.25
C ALA A 80 21.11 3.41 7.08
N GLY A 81 20.28 2.62 7.76
CA GLY A 81 19.15 3.10 8.54
C GLY A 81 17.93 3.49 7.68
N GLN A 82 17.89 3.11 6.40
CA GLN A 82 16.76 3.41 5.52
C GLN A 82 15.71 2.31 5.61
N TRP A 83 14.44 2.71 5.78
CA TRP A 83 13.33 1.76 5.74
C TRP A 83 13.01 1.33 4.30
N ARG A 84 12.83 0.03 4.10
CA ARG A 84 12.38 -0.60 2.86
C ARG A 84 11.16 -1.47 3.12
N ALA A 85 10.24 -1.47 2.17
CA ALA A 85 9.11 -2.38 2.11
C ALA A 85 9.31 -3.43 1.00
N PHE A 86 8.86 -4.65 1.24
CA PHE A 86 8.92 -5.75 0.29
C PHE A 86 7.51 -6.33 0.13
N ALA A 87 7.08 -6.57 -1.10
CA ALA A 87 5.87 -7.32 -1.37
C ALA A 87 6.16 -8.81 -1.17
N THR A 88 5.41 -9.46 -0.27
CA THR A 88 5.52 -10.89 -0.04
C THR A 88 4.78 -11.67 -1.10
N ASP A 89 5.00 -12.99 -1.15
CA ASP A 89 4.22 -13.88 -2.02
C ASP A 89 2.71 -13.81 -1.73
N ALA A 90 2.32 -13.50 -0.49
CA ALA A 90 0.91 -13.36 -0.14
C ALA A 90 0.27 -12.15 -0.84
N ALA A 91 0.99 -11.04 -0.96
CA ALA A 91 0.51 -9.89 -1.74
C ALA A 91 0.45 -10.20 -3.24
N ARG A 92 1.47 -10.87 -3.77
CA ARG A 92 1.57 -11.18 -5.22
C ARG A 92 0.47 -12.12 -5.71
N ARG A 93 -0.07 -12.97 -4.83
CA ARG A 93 -1.23 -13.84 -5.14
C ARG A 93 -2.57 -13.10 -5.23
N LEU A 94 -2.63 -11.81 -4.89
CA LEU A 94 -3.84 -10.98 -5.03
C LEU A 94 -4.02 -10.43 -6.45
N THR A 95 -2.97 -10.46 -7.28
CA THR A 95 -2.92 -9.92 -8.65
C THR A 95 -3.05 -11.05 -9.66
#